data_AF-A0A6N6PET5-F1
#
_entry.id   AF-A0A6N6PET5-F1
#
_cell.length_a   1.000
_cell.length_b   1.000
_cell.length_c   1.000
_cell.angle_alpha   90.00
_cell.angle_beta   90.00
_cell.angle_gamma   90.00
#
_symmetry.space_group_name_H-M   'P 1'
#
loop_
_entity.id
_entity.type
_entity.pdbx_description
1 polymer ?
#
loop_
_entity_poly.entity_id
_entity_poly.type
_entity_poly.pdbx_seq_one_letter_code
_entity_poly.pdbx_strand_id
1 'polypeptide(L)' 'MKLRLDLLKHLTAEDLAESALKSVHRYKPEPLLATTGVGFLRSATPEEIEQEMADSEALICRLKERAAQDEQAS' A
#
# COMPACT_ATOMS: atom_id res chain seq x y z
N MET A 1 2.92 -6.02 0.91
CA MET A 1 1.72 -6.02 1.76
C MET A 1 0.95 -7.32 1.62
N LYS A 2 0.67 -8.04 2.71
CA LYS A 2 -0.29 -9.15 2.71
C LYS A 2 -1.63 -8.61 3.22
N LEU A 3 -2.46 -8.10 2.31
CA LEU A 3 -3.79 -7.64 2.67
C LEU A 3 -4.75 -8.83 2.72
N ARG A 4 -5.50 -8.89 3.82
CA ARG A 4 -6.64 -9.78 3.99
C ARG A 4 -7.72 -9.44 2.96
N LEU A 5 -8.12 -10.41 2.13
CA LEU A 5 -9.04 -10.19 1.00
C LEU A 5 -10.40 -9.64 1.46
N ASP A 6 -10.84 -10.01 2.67
CA ASP A 6 -12.05 -9.50 3.30
C ASP A 6 -12.03 -7.99 3.54
N LEU A 7 -10.86 -7.41 3.80
CA LEU A 7 -10.72 -5.97 4.09
C LEU A 7 -10.60 -5.12 2.82
N LEU A 8 -10.38 -5.72 1.64
CA LEU A 8 -10.21 -4.98 0.39
C LEU A 8 -11.44 -4.16 0.00
N LYS A 9 -12.63 -4.57 0.43
CA LYS A 9 -13.88 -3.86 0.16
C LYS A 9 -13.95 -2.48 0.83
N HIS A 10 -13.21 -2.30 1.92
CA HIS A 10 -13.16 -1.05 2.70
C HIS A 10 -11.94 -0.17 2.38
N LEU A 11 -11.13 -0.61 1.42
CA LEU A 11 -9.93 0.09 0.96
C LEU A 11 -10.33 1.29 0.09
N THR A 12 -9.75 2.45 0.36
CA THR A 12 -10.00 3.65 -0.45
C THR A 12 -8.86 3.91 -1.42
N ALA A 13 -9.14 4.71 -2.45
CA ALA A 13 -8.10 5.21 -3.36
C ALA A 13 -7.04 6.07 -2.63
N GLU A 14 -7.44 6.73 -1.54
CA GLU A 14 -6.54 7.54 -0.70
C GLU A 14 -5.55 6.66 0.06
N ASP A 15 -6.00 5.53 0.64
CA ASP A 15 -5.08 4.58 1.31
C ASP A 15 -4.03 4.04 0.34
N LEU A 16 -4.45 3.74 -0.89
CA LEU A 16 -3.55 3.30 -1.97
C LEU A 16 -2.57 4.39 -2.38
N ALA A 17 -3.03 5.63 -2.52
CA ALA A 17 -2.18 6.76 -2.85
C ALA A 17 -1.14 7.03 -1.75
N GLU A 18 -1.55 6.99 -0.47
CA GLU A 18 -0.65 7.14 0.68
C GLU A 18 0.45 6.07 0.64
N SER A 19 0.08 4.80 0.47
CA SER A 19 1.03 3.70 0.37
C SER A 19 1.95 3.83 -0.85
N ALA A 20 1.42 4.25 -2.00
CA ALA A 20 2.21 4.42 -3.21
C ALA A 20 3.28 5.50 -3.00
N LEU A 21 2.88 6.67 -2.50
CA LEU A 21 3.76 7.82 -2.21
C LEU A 21 4.92 7.44 -1.27
N LYS A 22 4.65 6.65 -0.23
CA LYS A 22 5.70 6.16 0.70
C LYS A 22 6.76 5.27 0.03
N SER A 23 6.43 4.64 -1.11
CA SER A 23 7.35 3.75 -1.84
C SER A 23 8.00 4.38 -3.08
N VAL A 24 7.61 5.62 -3.44
CA VAL A 24 8.06 6.31 -4.66
C VAL A 24 9.59 6.46 -4.71
N HIS A 25 10.26 6.67 -3.58
CA HIS A 25 11.72 6.83 -3.56
C HIS A 25 12.48 5.58 -4.03
N ARG A 26 11.84 4.40 -3.96
CA ARG A 26 12.40 3.15 -4.49
C ARG A 26 12.07 2.91 -5.95
N TYR A 27 11.14 3.67 -6.53
CA TYR A 27 10.78 3.55 -7.92
C TYR A 27 11.94 3.99 -8.81
N LYS A 28 12.38 3.08 -9.69
CA LYS A 28 13.37 3.36 -10.71
C LYS A 28 12.71 3.18 -12.09
N PRO A 29 12.59 4.26 -12.88
CA PRO A 29 12.09 4.14 -14.25
C PRO A 29 13.08 3.32 -15.09
N GLU A 30 12.57 2.68 -16.15
CA GLU A 30 13.43 1.95 -17.09
C GLU A 30 14.48 2.87 -17.73
N PRO A 31 15.73 2.40 -17.90
CA PRO A 31 16.86 3.24 -18.29
C PRO A 31 16.82 3.75 -19.74
N LEU A 32 16.02 3.14 -20.62
CA LEU A 32 15.87 3.57 -22.01
C LEU A 32 14.43 4.03 -22.18
N LEU A 33 14.27 5.36 -22.42
CA LEU A 33 13.06 6.04 -22.88
C LEU A 33 11.80 5.21 -22.63
N ALA A 34 11.18 5.37 -21.46
CA ALA A 34 10.02 4.63 -20.98
C ALA A 34 8.96 4.41 -22.08
N THR A 35 9.16 3.40 -22.91
CA THR A 35 8.34 3.17 -24.11
C THR A 35 7.04 2.48 -23.69
N THR A 36 7.08 1.85 -22.51
CA THR A 36 6.03 1.06 -21.88
C THR A 36 5.44 1.74 -20.66
N GLY A 37 6.06 2.82 -20.16
CA GLY A 37 5.72 3.42 -18.85
C GLY A 37 6.03 2.51 -17.66
N VAL A 38 6.81 1.45 -17.87
CA VAL A 38 7.13 0.45 -16.84
C VAL A 38 8.41 0.87 -16.11
N GLY A 39 8.43 0.60 -14.81
CA GLY A 39 9.60 0.77 -13.94
C GLY A 39 9.58 -0.31 -12.88
N PHE A 40 10.67 -0.43 -12.13
CA PHE A 40 10.77 -1.42 -11.06
C PHE A 40 11.03 -0.73 -9.73
N LEU A 41 10.54 -1.35 -8.66
CA LEU A 41 10.91 -0.98 -7.30
C LEU A 41 12.25 -1.63 -6.99
N ARG A 42 13.20 -0.85 -6.49
CA ARG A 42 14.43 -1.39 -5.90
C ARG A 42 14.06 -2.25 -4.69
N SER A 43 14.91 -3.24 -4.39
CA SER A 43 14.77 -4.05 -3.19
C SER A 43 14.73 -3.16 -1.94
N ALA A 44 13.82 -3.50 -1.04
CA ALA A 44 13.70 -2.84 0.25
C ALA A 44 14.91 -3.12 1.15
N THR A 45 15.38 -2.13 1.89
CA THR A 45 16.31 -2.35 3.01
C THR A 45 15.58 -2.98 4.20
N PRO A 46 16.29 -3.58 5.18
CA PRO A 46 15.64 -4.12 6.39
C PRO A 46 14.78 -3.08 7.13
N GLU A 47 15.26 -1.84 7.23
CA GLU A 47 14.55 -0.72 7.85
C GLU A 47 13.28 -0.35 7.08
N GLU A 48 13.35 -0.33 5.74
CA GLU A 48 12.17 -0.08 4.89
C GLU A 48 11.14 -1.21 5.00
N ILE A 49 11.59 -2.46 5.15
CA ILE A 49 10.68 -3.60 5.37
C ILE A 49 9.97 -3.46 6.71
N GLU A 50 10.70 -3.11 7.77
CA GLU A 50 10.11 -2.90 9.10
C GLU A 50 9.07 -1.77 9.07
N GLN A 51 9.40 -0.65 8.43
CA GLN A 51 8.48 0.46 8.25
C GLN A 51 7.24 0.07 7.43
N GLU A 52 7.41 -0.68 6.34
CA GLU A 52 6.29 -1.18 5.54
C GLU A 52 5.39 -2.15 6.29
N MET A 53 5.96 -2.94 7.19
CA MET A 53 5.19 -3.83 8.06
C MET A 53 4.36 -3.01 9.05
N ALA A 54 4.95 -2.01 9.69
CA ALA A 54 4.23 -1.11 10.60
C ALA A 54 3.11 -0.34 9.88
N ASP A 55 3.38 0.20 8.69
CA ASP A 55 2.38 0.89 7.86
C ASP A 55 1.26 -0.05 7.42
N SER A 56 1.58 -1.31 7.09
CA SER A 56 0.59 -2.33 6.74
C SER A 56 -0.31 -2.68 7.92
N GLU A 57 0.26 -2.80 9.12
CA GLU A 57 -0.50 -3.09 10.33
C GLU A 57 -1.45 -1.93 10.69
N ALA A 58 -0.96 -0.69 10.62
CA ALA A 58 -1.77 0.50 10.83
C ALA A 58 -2.93 0.61 9.82
N LEU A 59 -2.67 0.30 8.54
CA LEU A 59 -3.72 0.25 7.52
C LEU A 59 -4.77 -0.83 7.84
N ILE A 60 -4.34 -2.03 8.24
CA ILE A 60 -5.27 -3.11 8.60
C ILE A 60 -6.17 -2.71 9.77
N CYS A 61 -5.64 -2.02 10.78
CA CYS A 61 -6.45 -1.52 11.90
C CYS A 61 -7.52 -0.54 11.43
N ARG A 62 -7.14 0.46 10.61
CA ARG A 62 -8.09 1.42 10.01
C ARG A 62 -9.17 0.72 9.19
N LEU A 63 -8.81 -0.29 8.39
CA LEU A 63 -9.77 -1.04 7.57
C LEU A 63 -10.74 -1.88 8.40
N LYS A 64 -10.27 -2.48 9.51
CA LYS A 64 -11.14 -3.20 10.44
C LYS A 64 -12.15 -2.28 11.12
N GLU A 65 -11.73 -1.08 11.50
CA GLU A 65 -12.63 -0.07 12.08
C GLU A 65 -13.73 0.32 11.09
N ARG A 66 -13.37 0.58 9.82
CA ARG A 66 -14.35 0.86 8.77
C ARG A 66 -15.28 -0.32 8.52
N ALA A 67 -14.75 -1.54 8.47
CA ALA A 67 -15.57 -2.74 8.30
C ALA A 67 -16.62 -2.87 9.42
N ALA A 68 -16.23 -2.62 10.68
CA ALA A 68 -17.15 -2.63 11.81
C ALA A 68 -18.21 -1.51 11.73
N GLN A 69 -17.84 -0.32 11.23
CA GLN A 69 -18.79 0.78 11.02
C GLN A 69 -19.81 0.45 9.91
N ASP A 70 -19.37 -0.13 8.81
CA ASP A 70 -20.24 -0.55 7.71
C ASP A 70 -21.22 -1.65 8.14
N GLU A 71 -20.78 -2.58 9.01
CA GLU A 71 -21.65 -3.60 9.60
C GLU A 71 -22.70 -3.01 10.55
N GLN A 72 -22.38 -1.95 11.29
CA GLN A 72 -23.32 -1.27 12.19
C GLN A 72 -24.30 -0.35 11.47
N ALA A 73 -23.94 0.12 10.27
CA ALA A 73 -24.80 0.97 9.44
C ALA A 73 -25.77 0.19 8.55
N SER A 74 -25.65 -1.15 8.49
CA SER A 74 -26.46 -2.05 7.69
C SER A 74 -27.56 -2.75 8.49
#